data_AF-A0A0K3BIG8-F1
#
_entry.id   AF-A0A0K3BIG8-F1
#
_cell.length_a   1.000
_cell.length_b   1.000
_cell.length_c   1.000
_cell.angle_alpha   90.00
_cell.angle_beta   90.00
_cell.angle_gamma   90.00
#
_symmetry.space_group_name_H-M   'P 1'
#
loop_
_entity.id
_entity.type
_entity.pdbx_description
1 polymer ?
#
loop_
_entity_poly.entity_id
_entity_poly.type
_entity_poly.pdbx_seq_one_letter_code
_entity_poly.pdbx_strand_id
1 'polypeptide(L)'
;MHFDSYTDARTHLKDLLDAAEKGRVATIRRDHARTAVVDVVRLQHVLVSMNQPRAHVVAESDGWSVFIPGLPISADGATFDEAIAEMITSLREYAEDWQERLLETPNHRDNWGLVQLIGLSDDAQLREWLVGVAE
;
A
#
# COMPACT_ATOMS: atom_id res chain seq x y z
N MET A 1 -3.33 -19.42 -15.31
CA MET A 1 -2.14 -20.26 -15.12
C MET A 1 -2.01 -20.58 -13.65
N HIS A 2 -1.82 -21.86 -13.33
CA HIS A 2 -1.68 -22.34 -11.96
C HIS A 2 -0.56 -23.36 -11.89
N PHE A 3 0.27 -23.27 -10.86
CA PHE A 3 1.28 -24.28 -10.53
C PHE A 3 1.01 -24.85 -9.14
N ASP A 4 0.93 -26.16 -9.05
CA ASP A 4 0.51 -26.90 -7.85
C ASP A 4 1.62 -27.07 -6.81
N SER A 5 2.86 -26.71 -7.16
CA SER A 5 3.98 -26.74 -6.24
C SER A 5 4.96 -25.60 -6.51
N TYR A 6 5.73 -25.25 -5.48
CA TYR A 6 6.85 -24.32 -5.60
C TYR A 6 7.88 -24.77 -6.64
N THR A 7 8.20 -26.07 -6.69
CA THR A 7 9.19 -26.62 -7.63
C THR A 7 8.76 -26.41 -9.08
N ASP A 8 7.49 -26.68 -9.38
CA ASP A 8 6.92 -26.52 -10.72
C ASP A 8 6.85 -25.04 -11.12
N ALA A 9 6.37 -24.18 -10.20
CA ALA A 9 6.37 -22.74 -10.39
C ALA A 9 7.76 -22.17 -10.66
N ARG A 10 8.81 -22.70 -10.01
CA ARG A 10 10.19 -22.27 -10.21
C ARG A 10 10.71 -22.62 -11.61
N THR A 11 10.38 -23.81 -12.11
CA THR A 11 10.73 -24.24 -13.47
C THR A 11 10.06 -23.35 -14.53
N HIS A 12 8.85 -22.89 -14.25
CA HIS A 12 8.03 -22.07 -15.14
C HIS A 12 7.90 -20.60 -14.71
N LEU A 13 8.89 -20.07 -13.97
CA LEU A 13 8.79 -18.74 -13.37
C LEU A 13 8.56 -17.65 -14.43
N LYS A 14 9.21 -17.76 -15.59
CA LYS A 14 9.01 -16.82 -16.70
C LYS A 14 7.55 -16.79 -17.17
N ASP A 15 6.95 -17.96 -17.39
CA ASP A 15 5.57 -18.06 -17.86
C ASP A 15 4.59 -17.47 -16.83
N LEU A 16 4.88 -17.65 -15.54
CA LEU A 16 4.10 -17.08 -14.44
C LEU A 16 4.17 -15.54 -14.42
N LEU A 17 5.37 -14.96 -14.57
CA LEU A 17 5.57 -13.51 -14.63
C LEU A 17 4.91 -12.91 -15.88
N ASP A 18 5.11 -13.53 -17.05
CA ASP A 18 4.48 -13.12 -18.31
C ASP A 18 2.95 -13.14 -18.20
N ALA A 19 2.38 -14.10 -17.47
CA ALA A 19 0.94 -14.17 -17.23
C ALA A 19 0.46 -13.02 -16.33
N ALA A 20 1.17 -12.73 -15.24
CA ALA A 20 0.84 -11.65 -14.31
C ALA A 20 0.92 -10.27 -14.99
N GLU A 21 1.96 -10.01 -15.78
CA GLU A 21 2.15 -8.76 -16.54
C GLU A 21 1.01 -8.54 -17.53
N LYS A 22 0.57 -9.62 -18.21
CA LYS A 22 -0.59 -9.60 -19.13
C LYS A 22 -1.95 -9.50 -18.40
N GLY A 23 -1.95 -9.37 -17.07
CA GLY A 23 -3.17 -9.29 -16.26
C GLY A 23 -3.96 -10.60 -16.21
N ARG A 24 -3.34 -11.74 -16.55
CA ARG A 24 -3.98 -13.05 -16.46
C ARG A 24 -3.87 -13.58 -15.04
N VAL A 25 -4.85 -14.39 -14.63
CA VAL A 25 -4.80 -15.11 -13.35
C VAL A 25 -3.57 -16.01 -13.31
N ALA A 26 -2.62 -15.70 -12.43
CA ALA A 26 -1.36 -16.40 -12.21
C ALA A 26 -1.25 -16.76 -10.73
N THR A 27 -1.24 -18.05 -10.40
CA THR A 27 -1.24 -18.50 -9.00
C THR A 27 -0.28 -19.66 -8.76
N ILE A 28 0.38 -19.66 -7.60
CA ILE A 28 1.23 -20.75 -7.12
C ILE A 28 0.59 -21.34 -5.87
N ARG A 29 0.69 -22.65 -5.67
CA ARG A 29 0.44 -23.30 -4.38
C ARG A 29 1.76 -23.69 -3.73
N ARG A 30 1.91 -23.35 -2.45
CA ARG A 30 2.98 -23.85 -1.57
C ARG A 30 2.31 -24.41 -0.32
N ASP A 31 2.48 -25.71 -0.10
CA ASP A 31 1.80 -26.46 0.96
C ASP A 31 0.26 -26.27 0.89
N HIS A 32 -0.31 -25.60 1.89
CA HIS A 32 -1.75 -25.28 1.95
C HIS A 32 -2.11 -23.88 1.47
N ALA A 33 -1.11 -23.00 1.25
CA ALA A 33 -1.34 -21.62 0.86
C ALA A 33 -1.37 -21.48 -0.67
N ARG A 34 -2.34 -20.70 -1.17
CA ARG A 34 -2.40 -20.29 -2.57
C ARG A 34 -2.07 -18.81 -2.67
N THR A 35 -1.09 -18.48 -3.48
CA THR A 35 -0.62 -17.10 -3.69
C THR A 35 -0.89 -16.68 -5.13
N ALA A 36 -1.33 -15.45 -5.32
CA ALA A 36 -1.41 -14.81 -6.63
C ALA A 36 -0.12 -14.03 -6.91
N VAL A 37 0.38 -14.13 -8.15
CA VAL A 37 1.40 -13.22 -8.67
C VAL A 37 0.67 -12.22 -9.54
N VAL A 38 0.84 -10.94 -9.23
CA VAL A 38 0.11 -9.85 -9.86
C VAL A 38 1.09 -8.77 -10.28
N ASP A 39 0.78 -8.10 -11.39
CA ASP A 39 1.47 -6.88 -11.78
C ASP A 39 1.28 -5.80 -10.72
N VAL A 40 2.38 -5.12 -10.37
CA VAL A 40 2.40 -4.10 -9.30
C VAL A 40 1.51 -2.93 -9.63
N VAL A 41 1.54 -2.43 -10.87
CA VAL A 41 0.77 -1.25 -11.28
C VAL A 41 -0.73 -1.54 -11.20
N ARG A 42 -1.16 -2.73 -11.65
CA ARG A 42 -2.56 -3.16 -11.53
C ARG A 42 -3.01 -3.33 -10.08
N LEU A 43 -2.17 -3.94 -9.24
CA LEU A 43 -2.50 -4.12 -7.82
C LEU A 43 -2.60 -2.76 -7.12
N GLN A 44 -1.64 -1.86 -7.33
CA GLN A 44 -1.64 -0.51 -6.77
C GLN A 44 -2.89 0.26 -7.19
N HIS A 45 -3.27 0.22 -8.47
CA HIS A 45 -4.48 0.88 -8.96
C HIS A 45 -5.75 0.39 -8.24
N VAL A 46 -5.88 -0.93 -8.08
CA VAL A 46 -7.00 -1.54 -7.36
C VAL A 46 -7.00 -1.11 -5.89
N LEU A 47 -5.85 -1.14 -5.22
CA LEU A 47 -5.71 -0.70 -3.83
C LEU A 47 -6.09 0.77 -3.65
N VAL A 48 -5.63 1.68 -4.52
CA VAL A 48 -6.01 3.10 -4.51
C VAL A 48 -7.53 3.26 -4.68
N SER A 49 -8.14 2.53 -5.61
CA SER A 49 -9.58 2.62 -5.87
C SER A 49 -10.45 2.16 -4.70
N MET A 50 -9.97 1.17 -3.93
CA MET A 50 -10.69 0.63 -2.77
C MET A 50 -10.42 1.43 -1.49
N ASN A 51 -9.26 2.08 -1.40
CA ASN A 51 -8.82 2.83 -0.23
C ASN A 51 -8.83 4.32 -0.52
N GLN A 52 -9.98 4.93 -0.83
CA GLN A 52 -10.04 6.39 -0.89
C GLN A 52 -9.64 6.96 0.49
N PRO A 53 -8.59 7.77 0.60
CA PRO A 53 -8.12 8.20 1.90
C PRO A 53 -9.14 9.17 2.49
N ARG A 54 -9.47 8.91 3.75
CA ARG A 54 -10.23 9.84 4.57
C ARG A 54 -9.27 10.78 5.30
N ALA A 55 -8.21 11.22 4.64
CA ALA A 55 -7.26 12.15 5.24
C ALA A 55 -7.99 13.45 5.60
N HIS A 56 -7.85 13.87 6.84
CA HIS A 56 -8.32 15.16 7.32
C HIS A 56 -7.12 16.07 7.38
N VAL A 57 -7.18 17.15 6.60
CA VAL A 57 -6.17 18.20 6.61
C VAL A 57 -6.80 19.44 7.24
N VAL A 58 -6.29 19.85 8.38
CA VAL A 58 -6.87 20.90 9.22
C VAL A 58 -5.85 22.01 9.37
N ALA A 59 -6.26 23.25 9.12
CA ALA A 59 -5.46 24.42 9.44
C ALA A 59 -5.57 24.72 10.95
N GLU A 60 -4.43 24.88 11.60
CA GLU A 60 -4.30 25.29 12.99
C GLU A 60 -3.85 26.76 13.08
N SER A 61 -3.65 27.28 14.30
CA SER A 61 -3.34 28.71 14.50
C SER A 61 -1.99 29.13 13.89
N ASP A 62 -1.05 28.19 13.80
CA ASP A 62 0.33 28.40 13.35
C ASP A 62 0.85 27.28 12.43
N GLY A 63 -0.04 26.46 11.85
CA GLY A 63 0.36 25.36 10.99
C GLY A 63 -0.80 24.56 10.41
N TRP A 64 -0.48 23.34 10.01
CA TRP A 64 -1.38 22.37 9.42
C TRP A 64 -1.17 21.01 10.06
N SER A 65 -2.27 20.32 10.33
CA SER A 65 -2.28 18.96 10.83
C SER A 65 -2.97 18.03 9.83
N VAL A 66 -2.42 16.85 9.64
CA VAL A 66 -2.93 15.81 8.76
C VAL A 66 -3.11 14.54 9.58
N PHE A 67 -4.27 13.91 9.49
CA PHE A 67 -4.51 12.61 10.12
C PHE A 67 -5.50 11.77 9.32
N ILE A 68 -5.44 10.45 9.45
CA ILE A 68 -6.39 9.54 8.82
C ILE A 68 -7.21 8.85 9.92
N PRO A 69 -8.53 9.07 10.02
CA PRO A 69 -9.36 8.46 11.05
C PRO A 69 -9.26 6.94 11.05
N GLY A 70 -9.04 6.37 12.23
CA GLY A 70 -8.88 4.93 12.41
C GLY A 70 -7.45 4.42 12.18
N LEU A 71 -6.52 5.29 11.78
CA LEU A 71 -5.10 4.95 11.70
C LEU A 71 -4.31 5.70 12.79
N PRO A 72 -3.30 5.07 13.39
CA PRO A 72 -2.43 5.70 14.38
C PRO A 72 -1.31 6.51 13.70
N ILE A 73 -1.67 7.34 12.72
CA ILE A 73 -0.75 8.12 11.89
C ILE A 73 -1.28 9.54 11.80
N SER A 74 -0.45 10.49 12.19
CA SER A 74 -0.70 11.93 12.12
C SER A 74 0.61 12.65 11.84
N ALA A 75 0.54 13.79 11.18
CA ALA A 75 1.68 14.62 10.87
C ALA A 75 1.30 16.10 10.92
N ASP A 76 2.28 16.95 11.20
CA ASP A 76 2.12 18.40 11.31
C ASP A 76 3.17 19.13 10.48
N GLY A 77 2.86 20.34 10.03
CA GLY A 77 3.79 21.19 9.29
C GLY A 77 3.43 22.67 9.36
N ALA A 78 4.40 23.57 9.16
CA ALA A 78 4.11 25.00 9.16
C ALA A 78 3.34 25.43 7.90
N THR A 79 3.44 24.64 6.83
CA THR A 79 2.63 24.78 5.62
C THR A 79 1.88 23.49 5.28
N PHE A 80 0.86 23.59 4.45
CA PHE A 80 0.13 22.44 3.91
C PHE A 80 1.08 21.44 3.24
N ASP A 81 1.99 21.93 2.40
CA ASP A 81 2.93 21.08 1.66
C ASP A 81 3.88 20.32 2.59
N GLU A 82 4.37 21.00 3.63
CA GLU A 82 5.20 20.38 4.67
C GLU A 82 4.43 19.31 5.45
N ALA A 83 3.19 19.59 5.87
CA ALA A 83 2.38 18.63 6.62
C ALA A 83 2.05 17.38 5.79
N ILE A 84 1.83 17.54 4.47
CA ILE A 84 1.64 16.41 3.56
C ILE A 84 2.93 15.63 3.33
N ALA A 85 4.07 16.31 3.17
CA ALA A 85 5.36 15.63 3.04
C ALA A 85 5.69 14.82 4.31
N GLU A 86 5.43 15.39 5.49
CA GLU A 86 5.61 14.71 6.77
C GLU A 86 4.65 13.51 6.90
N MET A 87 3.38 13.66 6.50
CA MET A 87 2.44 12.54 6.47
C MET A 87 2.92 11.39 5.57
N ILE A 88 3.52 11.69 4.41
CA ILE A 88 4.11 10.66 3.53
C ILE A 88 5.26 9.94 4.24
N THR A 89 6.16 10.67 4.91
CA THR A 89 7.22 10.07 5.73
C THR A 89 6.65 9.15 6.81
N SER A 90 5.66 9.62 7.59
CA SER A 90 5.03 8.81 8.64
C SER A 90 4.33 7.57 8.10
N LEU A 91 3.74 7.63 6.89
CA LEU A 91 3.16 6.46 6.22
C LEU A 91 4.24 5.43 5.87
N ARG A 92 5.40 5.87 5.37
CA ARG A 92 6.54 4.98 5.06
C ARG A 92 7.03 4.27 6.31
N GLU A 93 7.30 5.04 7.36
CA GLU A 93 7.74 4.51 8.67
C GLU A 93 6.72 3.52 9.24
N TYR A 94 5.43 3.84 9.17
CA TYR A 94 4.36 2.93 9.59
C TYR A 94 4.37 1.62 8.78
N ALA A 95 4.57 1.68 7.46
CA ALA A 95 4.62 0.48 6.61
C ALA A 95 5.84 -0.40 6.92
N GLU A 96 6.99 0.19 7.25
CA GLU A 96 8.18 -0.52 7.71
C GLU A 96 7.92 -1.19 9.07
N ASP A 97 7.48 -0.43 10.05
CA ASP A 97 7.11 -0.92 11.38
C ASP A 97 6.07 -2.06 11.32
N TRP A 98 5.11 -1.95 10.39
CA TRP A 98 4.09 -2.96 10.23
C TRP A 98 4.67 -4.30 9.80
N GLN A 99 5.60 -4.29 8.85
CA GLN A 99 6.28 -5.49 8.38
C GLN A 99 7.21 -6.09 9.43
N GLU A 100 7.89 -5.25 10.21
CA GLU A 100 8.85 -5.72 11.21
C GLU A 100 8.20 -6.25 12.50
N ARG A 101 7.11 -5.61 12.95
CA ARG A 101 6.59 -5.86 14.31
C ARG A 101 5.08 -5.73 14.50
N LEU A 102 4.32 -5.08 13.61
CA LEU A 102 2.87 -4.86 13.84
C LEU A 102 1.93 -5.83 13.11
N LEU A 103 2.44 -6.66 12.19
CA LEU A 103 1.66 -7.61 11.38
C LEU A 103 0.61 -8.41 12.19
N GLU A 104 1.00 -8.91 13.37
CA GLU A 104 0.13 -9.73 14.23
C GLU A 104 -0.58 -8.94 15.34
N THR A 105 -0.34 -7.63 15.45
CA THR A 105 -0.94 -6.81 16.52
C THR A 105 -2.42 -6.56 16.21
N PRO A 106 -3.36 -6.84 17.15
CA PRO A 106 -4.80 -6.79 16.88
C PRO A 106 -5.32 -5.51 16.23
N ASN A 107 -4.79 -4.34 16.62
CA ASN A 107 -5.24 -3.04 16.09
C ASN A 107 -4.56 -2.65 14.77
N HIS A 108 -3.66 -3.48 14.24
CA HIS A 108 -2.88 -3.22 13.03
C HIS A 108 -2.99 -4.31 11.98
N ARG A 109 -3.31 -5.55 12.37
CA ARG A 109 -3.32 -6.73 11.48
C ARG A 109 -4.16 -6.55 10.21
N ASP A 110 -5.24 -5.79 10.30
CA ASP A 110 -6.17 -5.56 9.19
C ASP A 110 -5.71 -4.43 8.24
N ASN A 111 -4.60 -3.75 8.54
CA ASN A 111 -4.02 -2.68 7.72
C ASN A 111 -3.17 -3.20 6.55
N TRP A 112 -3.22 -4.50 6.24
CA TRP A 112 -2.47 -5.09 5.12
C TRP A 112 -2.68 -4.32 3.81
N GLY A 113 -3.92 -4.01 3.43
CA GLY A 113 -4.21 -3.32 2.17
C GLY A 113 -3.59 -1.92 2.08
N LEU A 114 -3.57 -1.19 3.21
CA LEU A 114 -2.92 0.10 3.33
C LEU A 114 -1.40 -0.02 3.18
N VAL A 115 -0.78 -0.97 3.88
CA VAL A 115 0.68 -1.16 3.84
C VAL A 115 1.14 -1.57 2.44
N GLN A 116 0.36 -2.40 1.75
CA GLN A 116 0.61 -2.71 0.34
C GLN A 116 0.47 -1.48 -0.55
N LEU A 117 -0.54 -0.62 -0.34
CA LEU A 117 -0.70 0.63 -1.09
C LEU A 117 0.53 1.52 -0.91
N ILE A 118 0.96 1.70 0.34
CA ILE A 118 2.14 2.49 0.69
C ILE A 118 3.36 1.92 -0.03
N GLY A 119 3.71 0.65 0.20
CA GLY A 119 4.92 0.04 -0.35
C GLY A 119 4.97 -0.02 -1.88
N LEU A 120 3.82 -0.02 -2.57
CA LEU A 120 3.73 -0.08 -4.03
C LEU A 120 3.59 1.29 -4.71
N SER A 121 3.44 2.37 -3.94
CA SER A 121 3.32 3.73 -4.47
C SER A 121 4.62 4.51 -4.29
N ASP A 122 4.94 5.42 -5.21
CA ASP A 122 5.92 6.47 -4.97
C ASP A 122 5.31 7.66 -4.19
N ASP A 123 6.12 8.64 -3.80
CA ASP A 123 5.66 9.75 -2.96
C ASP A 123 4.69 10.69 -3.70
N ALA A 124 4.80 10.81 -5.02
CA ALA A 124 3.87 11.60 -5.81
C ALA A 124 2.50 10.93 -5.86
N GLN A 125 2.47 9.61 -6.04
CA GLN A 125 1.25 8.79 -5.99
C GLN A 125 0.62 8.81 -4.59
N LEU A 126 1.42 8.79 -3.52
CA LEU A 126 0.90 8.92 -2.15
C LEU A 126 0.34 10.31 -1.87
N ARG A 127 0.97 11.36 -2.41
CA ARG A 127 0.43 12.72 -2.34
C ARG A 127 -0.93 12.80 -3.04
N GLU A 128 -0.99 12.36 -4.29
CA GLU A 128 -2.23 12.33 -5.09
C GLU A 128 -3.32 11.52 -4.38
N TRP A 129 -2.94 10.39 -3.80
CA TRP A 129 -3.83 9.59 -2.98
C TRP A 129 -4.38 10.46 -1.83
N LEU A 130 -3.54 11.02 -0.96
CA LEU A 130 -3.93 11.77 0.23
C LEU A 130 -4.85 12.97 -0.03
N VAL A 131 -4.57 13.78 -1.06
CA VAL A 131 -5.26 15.07 -1.28
C VAL A 131 -6.16 15.09 -2.52
N GLY A 132 -6.17 13.99 -3.29
CA GLY A 132 -6.83 13.92 -4.59
C GLY A 132 -6.01 14.55 -5.72
N VAL A 133 -6.51 14.42 -6.95
CA VAL A 133 -5.99 15.15 -8.11
C VAL A 133 -6.52 16.58 -8.04
N ALA A 134 -5.64 17.58 -8.11
CA ALA A 134 -6.08 18.96 -8.33
C ALA A 134 -6.71 19.06 -9.73
N GLU A 135 -8.00 19.39 -9.80
CA GLU A 135 -8.70 19.66 -11.07
C GLU A 135 -8.13 20.87 -11.83
#